data_AF-A0A9P6UJB3-F1
#
_entry.id   AF-A0A9P6UJB3-F1
#
_cell.length_a   1.000
_cell.length_b   1.000
_cell.length_c   1.000
_cell.angle_alpha   90.00
_cell.angle_beta   90.00
_cell.angle_gamma   90.00
#
_symmetry.space_group_name_H-M   'P 1'
#
loop_
_entity.id
_entity.type
_entity.pdbx_description
1 polymer ?
#
loop_
_entity_poly.entity_id
_entity_poly.type
_entity_poly.pdbx_seq_one_letter_code
_entity_poly.pdbx_strand_id
1 'polypeptide(L)'
;NGSQVHKMVRYSKDEGPINVVWGHDETLGGYFLAVVDSRLAWQSEATEDVNEICEDISEDGGGSYFDLNTYRTGGFGRKVTEKTIFVFMKRYGIDPTTIKADR
;
A
#
# COMPACT_ATOMS: atom_id res chain seq x y z
N ASN A 1 -18.25 -19.42 18.56
CA ASN A 1 -17.13 -18.46 18.63
C ASN A 1 -16.95 -17.82 17.27
N GLY A 2 -17.51 -16.61 17.09
CA GLY A 2 -17.56 -15.92 15.80
C GLY A 2 -16.16 -15.50 15.36
N SER A 3 -15.79 -15.90 14.14
CA SER A 3 -14.68 -15.29 13.42
C SER A 3 -14.99 -13.80 13.26
N GLN A 4 -14.16 -12.94 13.84
CA GLN A 4 -14.15 -11.52 13.46
C GLN A 4 -13.81 -11.46 11.97
N VAL A 5 -14.72 -10.92 11.17
CA VAL A 5 -14.47 -10.61 9.77
C VAL A 5 -13.48 -9.46 9.77
N HIS A 6 -12.23 -9.71 9.37
CA HIS A 6 -11.25 -8.66 9.11
C HIS A 6 -11.78 -7.77 7.99
N LYS A 7 -12.25 -6.58 8.34
CA LYS A 7 -12.88 -5.67 7.39
C LYS A 7 -11.85 -4.66 6.89
N MET A 8 -11.10 -5.08 5.88
CA MET A 8 -10.28 -4.19 5.07
C MET A 8 -11.05 -3.86 3.80
N VAL A 9 -11.24 -2.58 3.52
CA VAL A 9 -11.72 -2.09 2.23
C VAL A 9 -10.50 -1.76 1.39
N ARG A 10 -10.28 -2.53 0.32
CA ARG A 10 -9.13 -2.38 -0.58
C ARG A 10 -9.62 -2.14 -2.01
N TYR A 11 -8.97 -1.18 -2.67
CA TYR A 11 -9.12 -0.89 -4.08
C TYR A 11 -7.74 -0.97 -4.75
N SER A 12 -7.74 -1.20 -6.06
CA SER A 12 -6.53 -1.21 -6.88
C SER A 12 -6.83 -0.64 -8.26
N LYS A 13 -5.80 -0.06 -8.87
CA LYS A 13 -5.83 0.41 -10.26
C LYS A 13 -4.50 0.07 -10.92
N ASP A 14 -4.57 -0.67 -12.01
CA ASP A 14 -3.41 -1.03 -12.82
C ASP A 14 -3.15 0.02 -13.91
N GLU A 15 -1.89 0.41 -14.04
CA GLU A 15 -1.35 1.33 -15.05
C GLU A 15 -0.12 0.69 -15.72
N GLY A 16 -0.34 -0.46 -16.37
CA GLY A 16 0.73 -1.27 -16.95
C GLY A 16 1.51 -2.01 -15.86
N PRO A 17 2.84 -1.82 -15.74
CA PRO A 17 3.63 -2.47 -14.69
C PRO A 17 3.40 -1.88 -13.29
N ILE A 18 2.71 -0.74 -13.20
CA ILE A 18 2.43 -0.05 -11.94
C ILE A 18 1.02 -0.41 -11.45
N ASN A 19 0.90 -0.84 -10.20
CA ASN A 19 -0.37 -1.02 -9.50
C ASN A 19 -0.45 -0.05 -8.33
N VAL A 20 -1.47 0.81 -8.33
CA VAL A 20 -1.78 1.70 -7.21
C VAL A 20 -2.85 1.05 -6.35
N VAL A 21 -2.54 0.79 -5.10
CA VAL A 21 -3.42 0.13 -4.13
C VAL A 21 -3.74 1.11 -3.01
N TRP A 22 -5.01 1.22 -2.62
CA TRP A 22 -5.41 2.07 -1.51
C TRP A 22 -6.60 1.51 -0.76
N GLY A 23 -6.84 2.02 0.44
CA GLY A 23 -7.96 1.54 1.23
C GLY A 23 -8.01 2.05 2.65
N HIS A 24 -8.86 1.39 3.43
CA HIS A 24 -8.96 1.55 4.87
C HIS A 24 -8.97 0.17 5.53
N ASP A 25 -8.12 -0.02 6.52
CA ASP A 25 -8.06 -1.22 7.35
C ASP A 25 -8.67 -0.89 8.71
N GLU A 26 -9.82 -1.49 9.02
CA GLU A 26 -10.49 -1.31 10.32
C GLU A 26 -9.72 -1.97 11.47
N THR A 27 -8.96 -3.04 11.20
CA THR A 27 -8.16 -3.75 12.21
C THR A 27 -6.97 -2.90 12.65
N LEU A 28 -6.27 -2.27 11.70
CA LEU A 28 -5.13 -1.39 11.97
C LEU A 28 -5.55 0.06 12.25
N GLY A 29 -6.83 0.38 12.00
CA GLY A 29 -7.45 1.66 12.30
C GLY A 29 -6.89 2.80 11.49
N GLY A 30 -6.92 2.69 10.15
CA GLY A 30 -6.46 3.79 9.29
C GLY A 30 -6.50 3.49 7.79
N TYR A 31 -6.06 4.48 7.02
CA TYR A 31 -5.95 4.42 5.57
C TYR A 31 -4.56 3.96 5.14
N PHE A 32 -4.48 3.40 3.94
CA PHE A 32 -3.21 3.08 3.27
C PHE A 32 -3.23 3.46 1.80
N LEU A 33 -2.04 3.68 1.25
CA LEU A 33 -1.77 3.93 -0.16
C LEU A 33 -0.40 3.33 -0.46
N ALA A 34 -0.35 2.36 -1.37
CA ALA A 34 0.86 1.74 -1.87
C ALA A 34 0.92 1.88 -3.39
N VAL A 35 2.11 2.14 -3.92
CA VAL A 35 2.40 2.08 -5.35
C VAL A 35 3.44 1.02 -5.59
N VAL A 36 3.04 0.01 -6.34
CA VAL A 36 3.83 -1.19 -6.62
C VAL A 36 4.24 -1.16 -8.09
N ASP A 37 5.53 -1.28 -8.39
CA ASP A 37 6.03 -1.46 -9.75
C ASP A 37 6.59 -2.88 -9.88
N SER A 38 5.94 -3.72 -10.69
CA SER A 38 6.35 -5.12 -10.85
C SER A 38 7.75 -5.27 -11.45
N ARG A 39 8.30 -4.23 -12.08
CA ARG A 39 9.67 -4.22 -12.60
C ARG A 39 10.72 -4.06 -11.49
N LEU A 40 10.30 -3.59 -10.32
CA LEU A 40 11.14 -3.40 -9.13
C LEU A 40 10.90 -4.48 -8.07
N ALA A 41 10.12 -5.51 -8.40
CA ALA A 41 9.94 -6.66 -7.53
C ALA A 41 11.11 -7.63 -7.69
N TRP A 42 11.41 -8.37 -6.62
CA TRP A 42 12.32 -9.51 -6.61
C TRP A 42 11.90 -10.52 -7.69
N GLN A 43 12.86 -11.06 -8.42
CA GLN A 43 12.62 -12.07 -9.46
C GLN A 43 13.59 -13.24 -9.32
N SER A 44 13.07 -14.47 -9.40
CA SER A 44 13.87 -15.68 -9.25
C SER A 44 14.92 -15.88 -10.33
N GLU A 45 14.74 -15.24 -11.49
CA GLU A 45 15.66 -15.30 -12.63
C GLU A 45 16.68 -14.14 -12.64
N ALA A 46 16.54 -13.17 -11.74
CA ALA A 46 17.49 -12.05 -11.61
C ALA A 46 18.73 -12.46 -10.81
N THR A 47 19.81 -11.68 -10.94
CA THR A 47 21.02 -11.85 -10.13
C THR A 47 20.77 -11.43 -8.69
N GLU A 48 21.59 -11.93 -7.77
CA GLU A 48 21.56 -11.56 -6.34
C GLU A 48 21.64 -10.04 -6.17
N ASP A 49 22.65 -9.38 -6.77
CA ASP A 49 22.81 -7.91 -6.72
C ASP A 49 21.55 -7.12 -7.16
N VAL A 50 20.80 -7.63 -8.16
CA VAL A 50 19.59 -6.94 -8.64
C VAL A 50 18.46 -7.09 -7.62
N ASN A 51 18.34 -8.28 -7.04
CA ASN A 51 17.33 -8.58 -6.03
C ASN A 51 17.61 -7.84 -4.72
N GLU A 52 18.87 -7.73 -4.30
CA GLU A 52 19.27 -6.92 -3.13
C GLU A 52 18.83 -5.45 -3.30
N ILE A 53 19.05 -4.86 -4.49
CA ILE A 53 18.58 -3.49 -4.77
C ILE A 53 17.05 -3.38 -4.74
N CYS A 54 16.33 -4.41 -5.18
CA CYS A 54 14.85 -4.41 -5.15
C CYS A 54 14.32 -4.52 -3.71
N GLU A 55 14.98 -5.33 -2.87
CA GLU A 55 14.67 -5.48 -1.44
C GLU A 55 15.00 -4.22 -0.63
N ASP A 56 15.99 -3.43 -1.05
CA ASP A 56 16.27 -2.10 -0.46
C ASP A 56 15.13 -1.09 -0.71
N ILE A 57 14.36 -1.25 -1.78
CA ILE A 57 13.22 -0.38 -2.13
C ILE A 57 11.97 -0.76 -1.33
N SER A 58 11.71 -2.06 -1.21
CA SER A 58 10.55 -2.64 -0.55
C SER A 58 11.04 -3.77 0.34
N GLU A 59 10.81 -3.69 1.65
CA GLU A 59 11.34 -4.64 2.64
C GLU A 59 10.99 -6.11 2.34
N ASP A 60 9.88 -6.35 1.64
CA ASP A 60 9.42 -7.68 1.21
C ASP A 60 9.84 -8.06 -0.23
N GLY A 61 10.65 -7.23 -0.88
CA GLY A 61 11.00 -7.35 -2.30
C GLY A 61 9.80 -7.20 -3.24
N GLY A 62 8.65 -6.72 -2.77
CA GLY A 62 7.40 -6.67 -3.52
C GLY A 62 7.32 -5.57 -4.57
N GLY A 63 8.33 -4.69 -4.66
CA GLY A 63 8.35 -3.55 -5.59
C GLY A 63 7.50 -2.35 -5.15
N SER A 64 7.06 -2.30 -3.89
CA SER A 64 6.34 -1.16 -3.33
C SER A 64 7.31 -0.02 -2.98
N TYR A 65 7.44 0.96 -3.86
CA TYR A 65 8.37 2.08 -3.67
C TYR A 65 7.73 3.32 -3.02
N PHE A 66 6.40 3.34 -2.92
CA PHE A 66 5.66 4.42 -2.27
C PHE A 66 4.55 3.85 -1.40
N ASP A 67 4.90 3.46 -0.18
CA ASP A 67 3.99 2.87 0.80
C ASP A 67 3.74 3.83 1.96
N LEU A 68 2.47 4.23 2.14
CA LEU A 68 2.01 5.15 3.17
C LEU A 68 0.85 4.53 3.97
N ASN A 69 0.83 4.78 5.27
CA ASN A 69 -0.32 4.43 6.11
C ASN A 69 -0.61 5.46 7.21
N THR A 70 -1.81 5.40 7.77
CA THR A 70 -2.22 6.21 8.94
C THR A 70 -2.47 5.37 10.19
N TYR A 71 -1.95 4.14 10.23
CA TYR A 71 -2.26 3.18 11.28
C TYR A 71 -1.71 3.61 12.64
N ARG A 72 -2.45 3.32 13.70
CA ARG A 72 -1.99 3.60 15.08
C ARG A 72 -0.79 2.73 15.45
N THR A 73 -0.86 1.43 15.16
CA THR A 73 0.18 0.43 15.47
C THR A 73 0.31 -0.57 14.33
N GLY A 74 1.54 -1.08 14.11
CA GLY A 74 1.82 -2.01 13.01
C GLY A 74 1.78 -1.38 11.60
N GLY A 75 1.69 -2.26 10.60
CA GLY A 75 1.68 -1.96 9.16
C GLY A 75 3.05 -1.63 8.56
N PHE A 76 3.13 -1.73 7.24
CA PHE A 76 4.32 -1.44 6.44
C PHE A 76 4.29 -0.02 5.87
N GLY A 77 5.47 0.48 5.51
CA GLY A 77 5.60 1.80 4.92
C GLY A 77 5.58 2.97 5.89
N ARG A 78 5.55 4.18 5.34
CA ARG A 78 5.71 5.42 6.08
C ARG A 78 4.41 5.86 6.75
N LYS A 79 4.45 6.04 8.07
CA LYS A 79 3.35 6.62 8.84
C LYS A 79 3.17 8.10 8.54
N VAL A 80 1.94 8.49 8.19
CA VAL A 80 1.55 9.86 7.87
C VAL A 80 0.18 10.21 8.45
N THR A 81 -0.18 11.48 8.42
CA THR A 81 -1.53 11.92 8.81
C THR A 81 -2.56 11.60 7.72
N GLU A 82 -3.85 11.49 8.09
CA GLU A 82 -4.95 11.36 7.12
C GLU A 82 -4.95 12.50 6.09
N LYS A 83 -4.72 13.74 6.54
CA LYS A 83 -4.62 14.89 5.63
C LYS A 83 -3.52 14.69 4.58
N THR A 84 -2.36 14.16 4.99
CA THR A 84 -1.23 13.89 4.09
C THR A 84 -1.55 12.78 3.10
N ILE A 85 -2.06 11.63 3.55
CA ILE A 85 -2.33 10.50 2.64
C ILE A 85 -3.42 10.86 1.63
N PHE A 86 -4.44 11.63 2.03
CA PHE A 86 -5.49 12.11 1.14
C PHE A 86 -4.97 13.07 0.06
N VAL A 87 -3.94 13.88 0.35
CA VAL A 87 -3.29 14.69 -0.69
C VAL A 87 -2.61 13.79 -1.72
N PHE A 88 -1.94 12.72 -1.30
CA PHE A 88 -1.28 11.81 -2.23
C PHE A 88 -2.28 10.96 -3.02
N MET A 89 -3.34 10.44 -2.39
CA MET A 89 -4.43 9.75 -3.11
C MET A 89 -4.97 10.59 -4.27
N LYS A 90 -5.21 11.89 -4.04
CA LYS A 90 -5.66 12.81 -5.09
C LYS A 90 -4.67 12.97 -6.24
N ARG A 91 -3.35 12.88 -5.99
CA ARG A 91 -2.32 12.92 -7.05
C ARG A 91 -2.39 11.71 -7.97
N TYR A 92 -2.88 10.57 -7.48
CA TYR A 92 -3.14 9.36 -8.27
C TYR A 92 -4.57 9.32 -8.86
N GLY A 93 -5.33 10.40 -8.74
CA GLY A 93 -6.71 10.50 -9.23
C GLY A 93 -7.74 9.80 -8.34
N ILE A 94 -7.40 9.48 -7.09
CA ILE A 94 -8.29 8.81 -6.14
C ILE A 94 -9.04 9.86 -5.32
N ASP A 95 -10.36 9.74 -5.24
CA ASP A 95 -11.17 10.48 -4.28
C ASP A 95 -11.24 9.71 -2.94
N PRO A 96 -10.57 10.18 -1.88
CA PRO A 96 -10.55 9.47 -0.60
C PRO A 96 -11.93 9.39 0.08
N THR A 97 -12.89 10.24 -0.32
CA THR A 97 -14.23 10.25 0.29
C THR A 97 -15.10 9.07 -0.15
N THR A 98 -14.71 8.36 -1.22
CA THR A 98 -15.42 7.17 -1.70
C THR A 98 -15.04 5.90 -0.94
N ILE A 99 -14.03 5.96 -0.08
CA ILE A 99 -13.60 4.83 0.75
C ILE A 99 -14.63 4.63 1.86
N LYS A 100 -15.37 3.54 1.77
CA LYS A 100 -16.41 3.18 2.75
C LYS A 100 -15.81 2.58 4.01
N ALA A 101 -15.12 3.39 4.81
CA ALA A 101 -14.75 2.99 6.16
C ALA A 101 -16.02 2.93 7.02
N ASP A 102 -16.29 1.80 7.70
CA ASP A 102 -17.31 1.81 8.74
C ASP A 102 -16.80 2.72 9.87
N ARG A 103 -17.48 3.84 10.08
CA ARG A 103 -17.21 4.78 11.17
C ARG A 103 -18.20 4.55 12.30
#